data_AF-A0A3M2R8R3-F1
#
_entry.id   AF-A0A3M2R8R3-F1
#
_cell.length_a   1.000
_cell.length_b   1.000
_cell.length_c   1.000
_cell.angle_alpha   90.00
_cell.angle_beta   90.00
_cell.angle_gamma   90.00
#
_symmetry.space_group_name_H-M   'P 1'
#
loop_
_entity.id
_entity.type
_entity.pdbx_description
1 polymer ?
#
loop_
_entity_poly.entity_id
_entity_poly.type
_entity_poly.pdbx_seq_one_letter_code
_entity_poly.pdbx_strand_id
1 'polypeptide(L)'
;MRNESQSKVIEDNPIGNGLDVFRASFDSICEGAGIPCSPDALDKLGQEDLQNVVFVLVSGLQILPASRLLRASNGRTLFSDLVRLISAAASDDFDFDRVKPLLKSALASEPDTLIWGQVYVAVAESTPPPRPIASSLQQTPWLRNTSSFANSSEHRKY
;
A
#
# COMPACT_ATOMS: atom_id res chain seq x y z
N MET A 1 -8.38 -5.94 -15.34
CA MET A 1 -8.38 -5.06 -16.52
C MET A 1 -8.02 -3.66 -16.08
N ARG A 2 -6.98 -3.06 -16.66
CA ARG A 2 -6.58 -1.67 -16.38
C ARG A 2 -7.61 -0.74 -17.00
N ASN A 3 -8.08 0.26 -16.26
CA ASN A 3 -9.01 1.23 -16.84
C ASN A 3 -8.25 2.17 -17.79
N GLU A 4 -8.93 2.69 -18.81
CA GLU A 4 -8.30 3.60 -19.79
C GLU A 4 -7.70 4.86 -19.13
N SER A 5 -8.28 5.30 -17.99
CA SER A 5 -7.77 6.44 -17.24
C SER A 5 -6.43 6.16 -16.54
N GLN A 6 -6.18 4.96 -16.03
CA GLN A 6 -4.90 4.54 -15.44
C GLN A 6 -3.83 4.47 -16.52
N SER A 7 -4.16 3.92 -17.70
CA SER A 7 -3.23 3.87 -18.82
C SER A 7 -2.79 5.27 -19.23
N LYS A 8 -3.74 6.21 -19.36
CA LYS A 8 -3.43 7.61 -19.67
C LYS A 8 -2.57 8.28 -18.60
N VAL A 9 -2.86 8.06 -17.32
CA VAL A 9 -2.03 8.61 -16.22
C VAL A 9 -0.59 8.10 -16.31
N ILE A 10 -0.38 6.83 -16.64
CA ILE A 10 0.97 6.25 -16.78
C ILE A 10 1.69 6.84 -17.99
N GLU A 11 1.00 6.97 -19.12
CA GLU A 11 1.57 7.59 -20.33
C GLU A 11 1.97 9.06 -20.10
N ASP A 12 1.10 9.82 -19.43
CA ASP A 12 1.34 11.24 -19.11
C ASP A 12 2.41 11.43 -18.01
N ASN A 13 2.70 10.39 -17.21
CA ASN A 13 3.62 10.46 -16.06
C ASN A 13 4.55 9.23 -16.05
N PRO A 14 5.47 9.12 -17.03
CA PRO A 14 6.36 7.97 -17.13
C PRO A 14 7.31 7.90 -15.93
N ILE A 15 7.78 6.68 -15.63
CA ILE A 15 8.77 6.41 -14.60
C ILE A 15 10.13 7.01 -14.99
N GLY A 16 10.51 6.90 -16.25
CA GLY A 16 11.79 7.41 -16.76
C GLY A 16 12.98 6.85 -15.96
N ASN A 17 13.83 7.75 -15.45
CA ASN A 17 14.99 7.43 -14.62
C ASN A 17 14.67 7.30 -13.12
N GLY A 18 13.39 7.35 -12.73
CA GLY A 18 12.98 7.39 -11.32
C GLY A 18 13.39 6.17 -10.48
N LEU A 19 13.82 5.07 -11.12
CA LEU A 19 14.27 3.85 -10.46
C LEU A 19 15.79 3.61 -10.57
N ASP A 20 16.57 4.55 -11.07
CA ASP A 20 18.02 4.37 -11.25
C ASP A 20 18.76 4.21 -9.91
N VAL A 21 18.33 4.94 -8.88
CA VAL A 21 18.87 4.79 -7.51
C VAL A 21 18.60 3.38 -6.97
N PHE A 22 17.42 2.84 -7.26
CA PHE A 22 17.09 1.45 -6.90
C PHE A 22 18.00 0.45 -7.61
N ARG A 23 18.20 0.59 -8.93
CA ARG A 23 19.07 -0.29 -9.70
C ARG A 23 20.51 -0.24 -9.18
N ALA A 24 21.04 0.96 -8.98
CA ALA A 24 22.38 1.15 -8.41
C ALA A 24 22.52 0.55 -7.00
N SER A 25 21.49 0.69 -6.16
CA SER A 25 21.49 0.08 -4.82
C SER A 25 21.50 -1.45 -4.90
N PHE A 26 20.75 -2.04 -5.82
CA PHE A 26 20.73 -3.50 -6.02
C PHE A 26 22.07 -4.02 -6.55
N ASP A 27 22.66 -3.32 -7.54
CA ASP A 27 23.96 -3.68 -8.10
C ASP A 27 25.05 -3.64 -7.02
N SER A 28 25.08 -2.59 -6.18
CA SER A 28 26.03 -2.48 -5.07
C SER A 28 25.89 -3.61 -4.05
N ILE A 29 24.67 -4.06 -3.76
CA ILE A 29 24.43 -5.18 -2.84
C ILE A 29 24.93 -6.49 -3.45
N CYS A 30 24.64 -6.74 -4.73
CA CYS A 30 25.11 -7.93 -5.42
C CYS A 30 26.64 -7.99 -5.51
N GLU A 31 27.29 -6.86 -5.81
CA GLU A 31 28.75 -6.72 -5.79
C GLU A 31 29.34 -7.02 -4.41
N GLY A 32 28.76 -6.45 -3.35
CA GLY A 32 29.18 -6.70 -1.96
C GLY A 32 29.02 -8.17 -1.54
N ALA A 33 27.99 -8.84 -2.05
CA ALA A 33 27.74 -10.27 -1.82
C ALA A 33 28.55 -11.19 -2.76
N GLY A 34 29.27 -10.65 -3.75
CA GLY A 34 30.02 -11.43 -4.72
C GLY A 34 29.16 -12.30 -5.63
N ILE A 35 27.90 -11.91 -5.88
CA ILE A 35 26.95 -12.64 -6.73
C ILE A 35 26.68 -11.88 -8.04
N PRO A 36 26.38 -12.58 -9.15
CA PRO A 36 26.03 -11.91 -10.40
C PRO A 36 24.74 -11.08 -10.27
N CYS A 37 24.83 -9.78 -10.60
CA CYS A 37 23.69 -8.85 -10.63
C CYS A 37 22.70 -9.26 -11.73
N SER A 38 21.68 -10.03 -11.35
CA SER A 38 20.58 -10.44 -12.22
C SER A 38 19.29 -10.44 -11.39
N PRO A 39 18.10 -10.30 -12.00
CA PRO A 39 16.85 -10.34 -11.24
C PRO A 39 16.68 -11.59 -10.35
N ASP A 40 17.29 -12.72 -10.72
CA ASP A 40 17.27 -13.95 -9.92
C ASP A 40 18.22 -13.93 -8.71
N ALA A 41 19.12 -12.96 -8.62
CA ALA A 41 19.95 -12.76 -7.43
C ALA A 41 19.13 -12.36 -6.20
N LEU A 42 17.92 -11.80 -6.40
CA LEU A 42 16.96 -11.51 -5.32
C LEU A 42 16.62 -12.75 -4.48
N ASP A 43 16.66 -13.95 -5.06
CA ASP A 43 16.37 -15.20 -4.35
C ASP A 43 17.54 -15.68 -3.49
N LYS A 44 18.70 -15.02 -3.59
CA LYS A 44 19.93 -15.33 -2.84
C LYS A 44 20.25 -14.26 -1.79
N LEU A 45 19.54 -13.14 -1.78
CA LEU A 45 19.76 -12.07 -0.81
C LEU A 45 19.24 -12.47 0.57
N GLY A 46 19.96 -12.02 1.60
CA GLY A 46 19.47 -12.10 2.98
C GLY A 46 18.27 -11.17 3.21
N GLN A 47 17.60 -11.37 4.33
CA GLN A 47 16.40 -10.58 4.70
C GLN A 47 16.70 -9.08 4.80
N GLU A 48 17.82 -8.69 5.42
CA GLU A 48 18.22 -7.29 5.58
C GLU A 48 18.47 -6.60 4.23
N ASP A 49 19.22 -7.27 3.33
CA ASP A 49 19.47 -6.78 1.99
C ASP A 49 18.18 -6.64 1.19
N LEU A 50 17.31 -7.65 1.24
CA LEU A 50 16.03 -7.64 0.54
C LEU A 50 15.10 -6.55 1.07
N GLN A 51 15.10 -6.31 2.39
CA GLN A 51 14.38 -5.22 3.02
C GLN A 51 14.87 -3.86 2.53
N ASN A 52 16.20 -3.66 2.48
CA ASN A 52 16.79 -2.42 1.97
C ASN A 52 16.40 -2.18 0.50
N VAL A 53 16.52 -3.20 -0.35
CA VAL A 53 16.14 -3.15 -1.77
C VAL A 53 14.65 -2.78 -1.93
N VAL A 54 13.76 -3.37 -1.12
CA VAL A 54 12.33 -3.02 -1.11
C VAL A 54 12.12 -1.56 -0.70
N PHE A 55 12.78 -1.08 0.35
CA PHE A 55 12.63 0.31 0.79
C PHE A 55 13.07 1.31 -0.27
N VAL A 56 14.19 1.06 -0.95
CA VAL A 56 14.67 1.94 -2.02
C VAL A 56 13.70 1.93 -3.20
N LEU A 57 13.23 0.76 -3.65
CA LEU A 57 12.26 0.68 -4.75
C LEU A 57 10.96 1.40 -4.42
N VAL A 58 10.36 1.07 -3.28
CA VAL A 58 9.05 1.57 -2.89
C VAL A 58 9.10 3.08 -2.65
N SER A 59 10.21 3.60 -2.09
CA SER A 59 10.43 5.05 -1.96
C SER A 59 10.55 5.73 -3.32
N GLY A 60 11.32 5.14 -4.25
CA GLY A 60 11.46 5.65 -5.62
C GLY A 60 10.12 5.72 -6.35
N LEU A 61 9.30 4.67 -6.27
CA LEU A 61 7.95 4.66 -6.84
C LEU A 61 7.03 5.68 -6.15
N GLN A 62 7.12 5.82 -4.83
CA GLN A 62 6.25 6.70 -4.05
C GLN A 62 6.39 8.18 -4.42
N ILE A 63 7.61 8.63 -4.75
CA ILE A 63 7.85 10.04 -5.10
C ILE A 63 7.40 10.40 -6.53
N LEU A 64 7.10 9.41 -7.37
CA LEU A 64 6.63 9.65 -8.74
C LEU A 64 5.23 10.31 -8.75
N PRO A 65 4.97 11.27 -9.66
CA PRO A 65 3.65 11.90 -9.78
C PRO A 65 2.51 10.90 -9.96
N ALA A 66 2.74 9.85 -10.77
CA ALA A 66 1.78 8.78 -11.04
C ALA A 66 1.25 8.13 -9.75
N SER A 67 2.07 7.96 -8.71
CA SER A 67 1.65 7.38 -7.43
C SER A 67 0.50 8.12 -6.75
N ARG A 68 0.42 9.45 -6.94
CA ARG A 68 -0.63 10.29 -6.35
C ARG A 68 -1.91 10.30 -7.20
N LEU A 69 -1.80 9.96 -8.47
CA LEU A 69 -2.90 9.98 -9.45
C LEU A 69 -3.55 8.60 -9.60
N LEU A 70 -2.74 7.54 -9.56
CA LEU A 70 -3.19 6.17 -9.65
C LEU A 70 -3.92 5.74 -8.38
N ARG A 71 -5.12 5.18 -8.56
CA ARG A 71 -5.95 4.64 -7.47
C ARG A 71 -6.09 3.14 -7.55
N ALA A 72 -6.11 2.49 -6.38
CA ALA A 72 -6.43 1.08 -6.22
C ALA A 72 -7.95 0.87 -6.14
N SER A 73 -8.37 -0.39 -6.19
CA SER A 73 -9.80 -0.79 -6.11
C SER A 73 -10.46 -0.38 -4.79
N ASN A 74 -9.68 -0.21 -3.74
CA ASN A 74 -10.11 0.29 -2.43
C ASN A 74 -10.34 1.82 -2.40
N GLY A 75 -10.14 2.53 -3.51
CA GLY A 75 -10.30 3.99 -3.65
C GLY A 75 -9.10 4.83 -3.18
N ARG A 76 -8.12 4.23 -2.49
CA ARG A 76 -6.88 4.91 -2.07
C ARG A 76 -5.93 5.10 -3.24
N THR A 77 -5.05 6.08 -3.10
CA THR A 77 -3.96 6.30 -4.05
C THR A 77 -2.86 5.27 -3.83
N LEU A 78 -2.12 4.94 -4.90
CA LEU A 78 -0.96 4.07 -4.78
C LEU A 78 0.09 4.66 -3.83
N PHE A 79 0.22 5.99 -3.75
CA PHE A 79 1.04 6.65 -2.73
C PHE A 79 0.71 6.16 -1.31
N SER A 80 -0.58 6.18 -0.92
CA SER A 80 -1.01 5.75 0.42
C SER A 80 -0.79 4.25 0.64
N ASP A 81 -0.95 3.45 -0.41
CA ASP A 81 -0.75 2.01 -0.35
C ASP A 81 0.74 1.64 -0.27
N LEU A 82 1.62 2.38 -0.95
CA LEU A 82 3.08 2.25 -0.88
C LEU A 82 3.61 2.65 0.51
N VAL A 83 3.06 3.69 1.15
CA VAL A 83 3.40 4.02 2.56
C VAL A 83 3.14 2.81 3.46
N ARG A 84 1.98 2.17 3.31
CA ARG A 84 1.62 0.98 4.10
C ARG A 84 2.53 -0.20 3.79
N LEU A 85 2.95 -0.37 2.54
CA LEU A 85 3.87 -1.40 2.12
C LEU A 85 5.24 -1.22 2.80
N ILE A 86 5.76 0.01 2.88
CA ILE A 86 7.00 0.32 3.63
C ILE A 86 6.82 -0.06 5.10
N SER A 87 5.72 0.37 5.73
CA SER A 87 5.47 0.04 7.14
C SER A 87 5.37 -1.46 7.40
N ALA A 88 4.75 -2.20 6.48
CA ALA A 88 4.67 -3.66 6.58
C ALA A 88 6.03 -4.32 6.38
N ALA A 89 6.83 -3.86 5.41
CA ALA A 89 8.16 -4.39 5.12
C ALA A 89 9.18 -4.14 6.24
N ALA A 90 8.89 -3.23 7.17
CA ALA A 90 9.68 -3.03 8.39
C ALA A 90 9.42 -4.10 9.47
N SER A 91 8.42 -4.96 9.29
CA SER A 91 8.10 -6.05 10.21
C SER A 91 8.92 -7.31 9.93
N ASP A 92 9.30 -8.04 10.98
CA ASP A 92 10.08 -9.28 10.88
C ASP A 92 9.32 -10.42 10.18
N ASP A 93 7.99 -10.38 10.20
CA ASP A 93 7.09 -11.38 9.61
C ASP A 93 6.64 -11.03 8.17
N PHE A 94 7.26 -10.04 7.56
CA PHE A 94 6.92 -9.64 6.20
C PHE A 94 7.34 -10.71 5.18
N ASP A 95 6.36 -11.22 4.44
CA ASP A 95 6.62 -12.09 3.30
C ASP A 95 7.16 -11.26 2.12
N PHE A 96 8.47 -11.37 1.88
CA PHE A 96 9.12 -10.69 0.75
C PHE A 96 8.84 -11.32 -0.61
N ASP A 97 8.42 -12.59 -0.66
CA ASP A 97 8.14 -13.26 -1.93
C ASP A 97 7.02 -12.55 -2.70
N ARG A 98 6.08 -11.92 -1.98
CA ARG A 98 5.01 -11.13 -2.59
C ARG A 98 5.48 -9.85 -3.30
N VAL A 99 6.65 -9.32 -2.97
CA VAL A 99 7.21 -8.09 -3.58
C VAL A 99 8.28 -8.42 -4.62
N LYS A 100 8.87 -9.62 -4.61
CA LYS A 100 9.86 -10.05 -5.60
C LYS A 100 9.42 -9.86 -7.06
N PRO A 101 8.17 -10.15 -7.48
CA PRO A 101 7.74 -9.88 -8.86
C PRO A 101 7.84 -8.40 -9.25
N LEU A 102 7.56 -7.47 -8.32
CA LEU A 102 7.74 -6.03 -8.52
C LEU A 102 9.22 -5.66 -8.65
N LEU A 103 10.08 -6.20 -7.77
CA LEU A 103 11.53 -5.99 -7.84
C LEU A 103 12.10 -6.49 -9.18
N LYS A 104 11.75 -7.72 -9.60
CA LYS A 104 12.21 -8.31 -10.87
C LYS A 104 11.78 -7.47 -12.07
N SER A 105 10.53 -7.01 -12.09
CA SER A 105 10.00 -6.13 -13.15
C SER A 105 10.77 -4.81 -13.25
N ALA A 106 11.06 -4.16 -12.11
CA ALA A 106 11.82 -2.92 -12.06
C ALA A 106 13.29 -3.09 -12.53
N LEU A 107 13.93 -4.20 -12.14
CA LEU A 107 15.30 -4.56 -12.55
C LEU A 107 15.39 -4.89 -14.05
N ALA A 108 14.43 -5.64 -14.57
CA ALA A 108 14.33 -5.97 -15.99
C ALA A 108 14.00 -4.76 -16.88
N SER A 109 13.75 -3.58 -16.28
CA SER A 109 13.36 -2.35 -16.99
C SER A 109 12.14 -2.58 -17.90
N GLU A 110 11.19 -3.33 -17.37
CA GLU A 110 9.91 -3.58 -18.04
C GLU A 110 9.16 -2.27 -18.29
N PRO A 111 8.22 -2.25 -19.26
CA PRO A 111 7.36 -1.09 -19.47
C PRO A 111 6.69 -0.63 -18.18
N ASP A 112 6.55 0.70 -18.00
CA ASP A 112 5.89 1.31 -16.84
C ASP A 112 4.54 0.68 -16.55
N THR A 113 3.83 0.26 -17.61
CA THR A 113 2.56 -0.41 -17.47
C THR A 113 2.68 -1.72 -16.68
N LEU A 114 3.71 -2.54 -16.93
CA LEU A 114 3.93 -3.77 -16.19
C LEU A 114 4.41 -3.48 -14.76
N ILE A 115 5.31 -2.50 -14.57
CA ILE A 115 5.79 -2.11 -13.23
C ILE A 115 4.63 -1.65 -12.35
N TRP A 116 3.80 -0.71 -12.81
CA TRP A 116 2.60 -0.28 -12.06
C TRP A 116 1.60 -1.41 -11.85
N GLY A 117 1.53 -2.38 -12.77
CA GLY A 117 0.74 -3.59 -12.61
C GLY A 117 1.18 -4.42 -11.41
N GLN A 118 2.50 -4.62 -11.26
CA GLN A 118 3.06 -5.32 -10.11
C GLN A 118 2.88 -4.54 -8.81
N VAL A 119 2.91 -3.19 -8.86
CA VAL A 119 2.58 -2.37 -7.69
C VAL A 119 1.17 -2.67 -7.20
N TYR A 120 0.18 -2.74 -8.10
CA TYR A 120 -1.20 -3.07 -7.73
C TYR A 120 -1.32 -4.44 -7.05
N VAL A 121 -0.57 -5.45 -7.52
CA VAL A 121 -0.54 -6.78 -6.90
C VAL A 121 0.08 -6.71 -5.51
N ALA A 122 1.28 -6.11 -5.38
CA ALA A 122 2.01 -6.04 -4.12
C ALA A 122 1.25 -5.31 -3.01
N VAL A 123 0.46 -4.27 -3.35
CA VAL A 123 -0.31 -3.52 -2.36
C VAL A 123 -1.67 -4.14 -2.02
N ALA A 124 -2.27 -4.91 -2.92
CA ALA A 124 -3.57 -5.56 -2.68
C ALA A 124 -3.48 -6.54 -1.50
N GLU A 125 -2.39 -7.30 -1.40
CA GLU A 125 -2.18 -8.26 -0.32
C GLU A 125 -1.80 -7.61 1.02
N SER A 126 -1.47 -6.31 1.02
CA SER A 126 -1.31 -5.50 2.25
C SER A 126 -2.65 -5.04 2.83
N THR A 127 -3.76 -5.39 2.18
CA THR A 127 -5.10 -5.17 2.71
C THR A 127 -5.65 -6.47 3.24
N PRO A 128 -6.01 -6.54 4.54
CA PRO A 128 -6.86 -7.62 5.02
C PRO A 128 -8.14 -7.63 4.16
N PRO A 129 -8.69 -8.80 3.82
CA PRO A 129 -9.97 -8.87 3.14
C PRO A 129 -11.00 -8.05 3.92
N PRO A 130 -11.93 -7.35 3.23
CA PRO A 130 -12.96 -6.60 3.91
C PRO A 130 -13.69 -7.55 4.86
N ARG A 131 -13.56 -7.31 6.16
CA ARG A 131 -14.30 -8.08 7.16
C ARG A 131 -15.79 -7.91 6.81
N PRO A 132 -16.58 -8.99 6.74
CA PRO A 132 -18.02 -8.85 6.63
C PRO A 132 -18.45 -7.92 7.76
N ILE A 133 -19.07 -6.79 7.39
CA ILE A 133 -19.74 -5.96 8.39
C ILE A 133 -20.76 -6.89 9.00
N ALA A 134 -20.53 -7.33 10.23
CA ALA A 134 -21.56 -8.01 10.99
C ALA A 134 -22.71 -7.01 11.04
N SER A 135 -23.74 -7.25 10.23
CA SER A 135 -25.02 -6.56 10.35
C SER A 135 -25.63 -6.99 11.67
N SER A 136 -25.14 -6.42 12.76
CA SER A 136 -25.86 -6.40 14.03
C SER A 136 -26.92 -5.30 13.93
N LEU A 137 -27.89 -5.55 13.06
CA LEU A 137 -29.21 -4.94 13.14
C LEU A 137 -29.88 -5.49 14.39
N GLN A 138 -29.59 -4.88 15.52
CA GLN A 138 -30.58 -4.72 16.57
C GLN A 138 -30.62 -3.23 16.90
N GLN A 139 -31.35 -2.49 16.05
CA GLN A 139 -32.04 -1.31 16.56
C GLN A 139 -32.92 -1.81 17.70
N THR A 140 -32.54 -1.49 18.94
CA THR A 140 -33.51 -1.52 20.04
C THR A 140 -34.53 -0.42 19.72
N PRO A 141 -35.82 -0.74 19.55
CA PRO A 141 -36.84 0.29 19.46
C PRO A 141 -36.85 1.02 20.80
N TRP A 142 -36.49 2.32 20.79
CA TRP A 142 -36.72 3.20 21.93
C TRP A 142 -38.23 3.36 22.08
N LEU A 143 -38.85 2.48 22.87
CA LEU A 143 -40.21 2.65 23.36
C LEU A 143 -40.22 3.89 24.25
N ARG A 144 -40.55 5.03 23.65
CA ARG A 144 -41.15 6.15 24.35
C ARG A 144 -42.48 5.67 24.92
N ASN A 145 -42.59 5.68 26.25
CA ASN A 145 -43.86 5.76 26.99
C ASN A 145 -43.53 6.42 28.33
N THR A 146 -43.80 7.71 28.51
CA THR A 146 -45.06 8.38 28.96
C THR A 146 -45.10 8.60 30.47
N SER A 147 -45.27 9.88 30.81
CA SER A 147 -45.93 10.44 32.01
C SER A 147 -45.36 10.13 33.40
N SER A 148 -44.86 11.17 34.06
CA SER A 148 -45.41 11.58 35.36
C SER A 148 -45.07 13.04 35.63
N PHE A 149 -46.11 13.87 35.69
CA PHE A 149 -46.03 15.21 36.26
C PHE A 149 -45.90 15.06 37.77
N ALA A 150 -44.75 15.45 38.33
CA ALA A 150 -44.61 15.65 39.76
C ALA A 150 -44.60 17.16 40.03
N ASN A 151 -45.78 17.60 40.47
CA ASN A 151 -46.13 18.89 41.01
C ASN A 151 -45.22 19.26 42.19
N SER A 152 -44.40 20.30 42.07
CA SER A 152 -43.68 20.88 43.23
C SER A 152 -44.50 22.04 43.77
N SER A 153 -45.29 21.76 44.80
CA SER A 153 -45.92 22.76 45.65
C SER A 153 -44.89 23.46 46.53
N GLU A 154 -44.89 24.81 46.49
CA GLU A 154 -44.79 25.73 47.65
C GLU A 154 -43.50 25.72 48.53
N HIS A 155 -42.93 26.83 49.01
CA HIS A 155 -43.46 28.12 49.44
C HIS A 155 -42.40 29.24 49.32
N ARG A 156 -42.81 30.45 48.94
CA ARG A 156 -42.12 31.71 49.30
C ARG A 156 -42.56 32.13 50.71
N LYS A 157 -41.62 32.60 51.55
CA LYS A 157 -41.92 33.41 52.72
C LYS A 157 -41.35 34.81 52.53
N TYR A 158 -42.17 35.79 52.93
CA TYR A 158 -41.82 37.20 53.14
C TYR A 158 -40.79 37.34 54.25
#